data_AF-A0A395R5J6-F1
#
_entry.id   AF-A0A395R5J6-F1
#
_cell.length_a   1.000
_cell.length_b   1.000
_cell.length_c   1.000
_cell.angle_alpha   90.00
_cell.angle_beta   90.00
_cell.angle_gamma   90.00
#
_symmetry.space_group_name_H-M   'P 1'
#
loop_
_entity.id
_entity.type
_entity.pdbx_description
1 polymer ?
#
loop_
_entity_poly.entity_id
_entity_poly.type
_entity_poly.pdbx_seq_one_letter_code
_entity_poly.pdbx_strand_id
1 'polypeptide(L)'
;MALLAEEIVEEWLNRQGYFTIRGIRLGVNEVDLVAVKFSEGQEVRCRHIEVQASMRPVSYISKVPKAARKTGRAPNSAARSEEELVDGVAEWVEGKFFSEKKRALMQTLCNGDWSSELVINNVKSEKEVGLISDRGITIHRLSDIVLELNDSSKFPIKSAAGSDFIDLLQMGANTQQGA
;
A
#
# COMPACT_ATOMS: atom_id res chain seq x y z
N MET A 1 0.07 13.52 -1.93
CA MET A 1 0.65 12.48 -2.82
C MET A 1 0.03 11.11 -2.56
N ALA A 2 -0.19 10.70 -1.31
CA ALA A 2 -0.86 9.44 -0.98
C ALA A 2 -2.22 9.27 -1.70
N LEU A 3 -3.11 10.27 -1.63
CA LEU A 3 -4.43 10.21 -2.28
C LEU A 3 -4.40 9.89 -3.79
N LEU A 4 -3.46 10.45 -4.55
CA LEU A 4 -3.32 10.17 -5.99
C LEU A 4 -2.72 8.79 -6.24
N ALA A 5 -1.80 8.34 -5.39
CA ALA A 5 -1.23 7.00 -5.48
C ALA A 5 -2.28 5.93 -5.15
N GLU A 6 -3.14 6.18 -4.17
CA GLU A 6 -4.27 5.29 -3.85
C GLU A 6 -5.25 5.18 -5.01
N GLU A 7 -5.53 6.26 -5.73
CA GLU A 7 -6.40 6.25 -6.92
C GLU A 7 -5.79 5.42 -8.08
N ILE A 8 -4.47 5.52 -8.30
CA ILE A 8 -3.76 4.64 -9.24
C ILE A 8 -3.87 3.17 -8.81
N VAL A 9 -3.70 2.87 -7.52
CA VAL A 9 -3.79 1.51 -6.98
C VAL A 9 -5.23 0.98 -7.08
N GLU A 10 -6.23 1.81 -6.82
CA GLU A 10 -7.65 1.48 -7.01
C GLU A 10 -7.95 1.11 -8.46
N GLU A 11 -7.52 1.93 -9.43
CA GLU A 11 -7.69 1.64 -10.85
C GLU A 11 -6.98 0.33 -11.23
N TRP A 12 -5.77 0.08 -10.73
CA TRP A 12 -5.04 -1.17 -10.95
C TRP A 12 -5.79 -2.39 -10.42
N LEU A 13 -6.38 -2.29 -9.23
CA LEU A 13 -7.21 -3.36 -8.65
C LEU A 13 -8.51 -3.55 -9.43
N ASN A 14 -9.19 -2.46 -9.79
CA ASN A 14 -10.43 -2.53 -10.55
C ASN A 14 -10.21 -3.14 -11.94
N ARG A 15 -9.12 -2.80 -12.65
CA ARG A 15 -8.79 -3.41 -13.94
C ARG A 15 -8.57 -4.92 -13.84
N GLN A 16 -8.10 -5.42 -12.68
CA GLN A 16 -7.97 -6.85 -12.40
C GLN A 16 -9.30 -7.53 -12.03
N GLY A 17 -10.40 -6.80 -11.93
CA GLY A 17 -11.72 -7.31 -11.54
C GLY A 17 -11.98 -7.35 -10.04
N TYR A 18 -11.23 -6.58 -9.24
CA TYR A 18 -11.55 -6.39 -7.83
C TYR A 18 -12.56 -5.25 -7.64
N PHE A 19 -13.50 -5.44 -6.71
CA PHE A 19 -14.31 -4.37 -6.16
C PHE A 19 -13.55 -3.76 -4.98
N THR A 20 -13.50 -2.43 -4.93
CA THR A 20 -12.67 -1.70 -3.96
C THR A 20 -13.51 -0.84 -3.04
N ILE A 21 -13.00 -0.60 -1.84
CA ILE A 21 -13.38 0.52 -0.98
C ILE A 21 -12.09 1.22 -0.57
N ARG A 22 -12.04 2.54 -0.74
CA ARG A 22 -10.90 3.38 -0.42
C ARG A 22 -11.18 4.30 0.77
N GLY A 23 -10.19 4.54 1.62
CA GLY A 23 -10.23 5.50 2.73
C GLY A 23 -11.16 5.09 3.87
N ILE A 24 -11.14 3.82 4.27
CA ILE A 24 -12.02 3.34 5.35
C ILE A 24 -11.54 3.89 6.69
N ARG A 25 -12.38 4.69 7.35
CA ARG A 25 -12.08 5.26 8.67
C ARG A 25 -12.54 4.37 9.82
N LEU A 26 -11.62 4.11 10.75
CA LEU A 26 -11.81 3.33 11.98
C LEU A 26 -11.46 4.19 13.20
N GLY A 27 -12.18 5.31 13.38
CA GLY A 27 -11.88 6.33 14.37
C GLY A 27 -10.64 7.13 13.99
N VAL A 28 -9.55 6.99 14.75
CA VAL A 28 -8.24 7.62 14.44
C VAL A 28 -7.38 6.80 13.49
N ASN A 29 -7.78 5.55 13.20
CA ASN A 29 -7.11 4.68 12.26
C ASN A 29 -7.80 4.74 10.90
N GLU A 30 -7.06 4.39 9.86
CA GLU A 30 -7.54 4.32 8.49
C GLU A 30 -7.00 3.04 7.84
N VAL A 31 -7.77 2.49 6.91
CA VAL A 31 -7.34 1.49 5.94
C VAL A 31 -7.43 2.13 4.57
N ASP A 32 -6.29 2.21 3.87
CA ASP A 32 -6.20 2.97 2.63
C ASP A 32 -7.07 2.33 1.55
N LEU A 33 -6.90 1.02 1.27
CA LEU A 33 -7.80 0.28 0.39
C LEU A 33 -8.08 -1.13 0.90
N VAL A 34 -9.30 -1.60 0.62
CA VAL A 34 -9.62 -3.02 0.59
C VAL A 34 -10.12 -3.39 -0.79
N ALA A 35 -9.82 -4.61 -1.22
CA ALA A 35 -10.23 -5.12 -2.52
C ALA A 35 -10.77 -6.55 -2.37
N VAL A 36 -11.94 -6.83 -2.95
CA VAL A 36 -12.53 -8.17 -2.95
C VAL A 36 -12.81 -8.63 -4.38
N LYS A 37 -12.51 -9.89 -4.67
CA LYS A 37 -12.80 -10.50 -5.96
C LYS A 37 -13.48 -11.84 -5.76
N PHE A 38 -14.61 -11.98 -6.45
CA PHE A 38 -15.38 -13.21 -6.51
C PHE A 38 -15.02 -13.96 -7.79
N SER A 39 -14.90 -15.27 -7.72
CA SER A 39 -14.67 -16.13 -8.87
C SER A 39 -15.45 -17.42 -8.65
N GLU A 40 -16.17 -17.87 -9.68
CA GLU A 40 -17.05 -19.02 -9.57
C GLU A 40 -16.27 -20.26 -9.12
N GLY A 41 -16.76 -20.92 -8.07
CA GLY A 41 -16.12 -22.13 -7.50
C GLY A 41 -14.78 -21.89 -6.78
N GLN A 42 -14.39 -20.64 -6.51
CA GLN A 42 -13.16 -20.31 -5.77
C GLN A 42 -13.48 -19.55 -4.47
N GLU A 43 -12.58 -19.66 -3.49
CA GLU A 43 -12.62 -18.82 -2.29
C GLU A 43 -12.53 -17.34 -2.66
N VAL A 44 -13.23 -16.51 -1.90
CA VAL A 44 -13.21 -15.06 -2.08
C VAL A 44 -11.81 -14.55 -1.75
N ARG A 45 -11.20 -13.84 -2.71
CA ARG A 45 -9.89 -13.24 -2.53
C ARG A 45 -10.08 -11.83 -1.98
N CYS A 46 -9.51 -11.57 -0.83
CA CYS A 46 -9.56 -10.29 -0.15
C CYS A 46 -8.15 -9.71 -0.02
N ARG A 47 -8.01 -8.41 -0.22
CA ARG A 47 -6.72 -7.72 -0.12
C ARG A 47 -6.90 -6.52 0.78
N HIS A 48 -6.05 -6.39 1.80
CA HIS A 48 -5.89 -5.17 2.59
C HIS A 48 -4.59 -4.49 2.14
N ILE A 49 -4.74 -3.31 1.53
CA ILE A 49 -3.63 -2.54 0.97
C ILE A 49 -3.45 -1.25 1.77
N GLU A 50 -2.21 -0.98 2.17
CA GLU A 50 -1.74 0.34 2.60
C GLU A 50 -0.86 0.95 1.51
N VAL A 51 -0.94 2.26 1.29
CA VAL A 51 -0.21 2.96 0.23
C VAL A 51 0.70 4.02 0.83
N GLN A 52 2.01 3.85 0.64
CA GLN A 52 3.02 4.79 1.08
C GLN A 52 3.90 5.25 -0.09
N ALA A 53 3.39 6.25 -0.83
CA ALA A 53 4.07 6.83 -1.97
C ALA A 53 4.75 8.17 -1.62
N SER A 54 6.08 8.20 -1.74
CA SER A 54 6.87 9.44 -1.71
C SER A 54 7.82 9.51 -2.90
N MET A 55 7.99 10.70 -3.47
CA MET A 55 9.04 10.95 -4.48
C MET A 55 10.41 11.13 -3.83
N ARG A 56 10.45 11.70 -2.62
CA ARG A 56 11.67 12.09 -1.91
C ARG A 56 11.56 11.67 -0.43
N PRO A 57 11.67 10.37 -0.13
CA PRO A 57 11.57 9.86 1.24
C PRO A 57 12.75 10.37 2.09
N VAL A 58 12.47 11.12 3.16
CA VAL A 58 13.50 11.63 4.09
C VAL A 58 13.63 10.81 5.38
N SER A 59 12.59 10.07 5.74
CA SER A 59 12.51 9.21 6.92
C SER A 59 12.25 7.75 6.55
N TYR A 60 12.49 6.86 7.51
CA TYR A 60 12.02 5.48 7.47
C TYR A 60 10.49 5.43 7.42
N ILE A 61 9.95 4.30 6.96
CA ILE A 61 8.51 4.00 6.95
C ILE A 61 8.01 3.88 8.40
N SER A 62 8.74 3.11 9.20
CA SER A 62 8.48 2.91 10.62
C SER A 62 9.06 4.04 11.46
N LYS A 63 8.44 4.25 12.63
CA LYS A 63 8.92 5.19 13.65
C LYS A 63 9.95 4.50 14.55
N VAL A 64 10.66 5.29 15.37
CA VAL A 64 11.42 4.75 16.50
C VAL A 64 10.46 3.88 17.34
N PRO A 65 10.88 2.69 17.79
CA PRO A 65 10.10 1.89 18.73
C PRO A 65 9.65 2.71 19.94
N LYS A 66 8.48 2.41 20.49
CA LYS A 66 7.96 3.11 21.67
C LYS A 66 8.95 3.07 22.84
N ALA A 67 9.66 1.96 23.03
CA ALA A 67 10.65 1.80 24.10
C ALA A 67 11.76 2.86 24.03
N ALA A 68 12.42 3.01 22.89
CA ALA A 68 13.45 4.02 22.69
C ALA A 68 12.89 5.45 22.69
N ARG A 69 11.63 5.66 22.28
CA ARG A 69 10.99 6.99 22.41
C ARG A 69 10.79 7.43 23.85
N LYS A 70 10.52 6.50 24.77
CA LYS A 70 10.39 6.80 26.21
C LYS A 70 11.70 7.33 26.81
N THR A 71 12.84 7.01 26.20
CA THR A 71 14.16 7.53 26.62
C THR A 71 14.54 8.82 25.89
N GLY A 72 13.59 9.52 25.26
CA GLY A 72 13.79 10.83 24.64
C GLY A 72 14.11 10.81 23.14
N ARG A 73 14.10 9.64 22.49
CA ARG A 73 14.41 9.54 21.05
C ARG A 73 13.27 10.11 20.21
N ALA A 74 13.61 10.98 19.25
CA ALA A 74 12.64 11.59 18.33
C ALA A 74 12.07 10.56 17.34
N PRO A 75 10.74 10.47 17.13
CA PRO A 75 10.06 9.38 16.41
C PRO A 75 10.56 9.11 14.99
N ASN A 76 11.05 10.13 14.28
CA ASN A 76 11.52 10.01 12.90
C ASN A 76 13.06 10.11 12.78
N SER A 77 13.79 9.87 13.87
CA SER A 77 15.26 9.88 13.88
C SER A 77 15.82 8.98 12.77
N ALA A 78 16.77 9.51 12.00
CA ALA A 78 17.44 8.77 10.94
C ALA A 78 18.53 7.83 11.45
N ALA A 79 19.10 8.10 12.64
CA ALA A 79 20.07 7.21 13.27
C ALA A 79 19.31 6.03 13.90
N ARG A 80 19.56 4.81 13.40
CA ARG A 80 18.92 3.56 13.84
C ARG A 80 19.96 2.50 14.14
N SER A 81 19.87 1.87 15.30
CA SER A 81 20.46 0.52 15.45
C SER A 81 19.65 -0.50 14.64
N GLU A 82 20.22 -1.67 14.38
CA GLU A 82 19.46 -2.76 13.73
C GLU A 82 18.26 -3.19 14.56
N GLU A 83 18.45 -3.33 15.87
CA GLU A 83 17.38 -3.67 16.82
C GLU A 83 16.25 -2.63 16.79
N GLU A 84 16.57 -1.33 16.82
CA GLU A 84 15.56 -0.27 16.72
C GLU A 84 14.78 -0.33 15.40
N LEU A 85 15.43 -0.72 14.30
CA LEU A 85 14.77 -0.85 13.01
C LEU A 85 13.83 -2.06 12.98
N VAL A 86 14.29 -3.21 13.49
CA VAL A 86 13.49 -4.45 13.57
C VAL A 86 12.26 -4.26 14.43
N ASP A 87 12.42 -3.67 15.62
CA ASP A 87 11.33 -3.38 16.55
C ASP A 87 10.38 -2.32 16.00
N GLY A 88 10.93 -1.30 15.32
CA GLY A 88 10.16 -0.22 14.74
C GLY A 88 9.23 -0.75 13.64
N VAL A 89 9.77 -1.61 12.78
CA VAL A 89 9.01 -2.32 11.75
C VAL A 89 7.96 -3.23 12.38
N ALA A 90 8.28 -3.95 13.46
CA ALA A 90 7.33 -4.80 14.18
C ALA A 90 6.10 -4.01 14.67
N GLU A 91 6.35 -2.91 15.40
CA GLU A 91 5.29 -2.04 15.92
C GLU A 91 4.48 -1.39 14.79
N TRP A 92 5.15 -1.02 13.70
CA TRP A 92 4.50 -0.38 12.56
C TRP A 92 3.60 -1.35 11.80
N VAL A 93 4.08 -2.57 11.50
CA VAL A 93 3.28 -3.62 10.82
C VAL A 93 2.08 -4.01 11.68
N GLU A 94 2.28 -4.20 12.99
CA GLU A 94 1.17 -4.49 13.91
C GLU A 94 0.12 -3.37 13.89
N GLY A 95 0.55 -2.10 13.97
CA GLY A 95 -0.38 -0.98 13.93
C GLY A 95 -1.10 -0.80 12.58
N LYS A 96 -0.39 -1.03 11.48
CA LYS A 96 -0.90 -0.79 10.12
C LYS A 96 -1.69 -1.94 9.53
N PHE A 97 -1.41 -3.18 9.89
CA PHE A 97 -2.09 -4.34 9.30
C PHE A 97 -2.89 -5.13 10.33
N PHE A 98 -2.32 -5.33 11.51
CA PHE A 98 -2.79 -6.39 12.40
C PHE A 98 -3.44 -5.92 13.69
N SER A 99 -3.65 -4.61 13.88
CA SER A 99 -4.35 -4.11 15.05
C SER A 99 -5.73 -4.77 15.20
N GLU A 100 -6.17 -4.98 16.44
CA GLU A 100 -7.46 -5.63 16.75
C GLU A 100 -8.63 -5.03 15.95
N LYS A 101 -8.68 -3.70 15.84
CA LYS A 101 -9.71 -2.97 15.08
C LYS A 101 -9.68 -3.30 13.58
N LYS A 102 -8.49 -3.45 12.98
CA LYS A 102 -8.35 -3.80 11.56
C LYS A 102 -8.75 -5.25 11.31
N ARG A 103 -8.31 -6.18 12.17
CA ARG A 103 -8.73 -7.60 12.09
C ARG A 103 -10.25 -7.75 12.19
N ALA A 104 -10.86 -7.06 13.16
CA ALA A 104 -12.32 -7.06 13.33
C ALA A 104 -13.05 -6.48 12.12
N LEU A 105 -12.53 -5.39 11.52
CA LEU A 105 -13.08 -4.85 10.28
C LEU A 105 -13.01 -5.88 9.14
N MET A 106 -11.84 -6.50 8.89
CA MET A 106 -11.67 -7.46 7.80
C MET A 106 -12.64 -8.63 7.93
N GLN A 107 -12.79 -9.18 9.15
CA GLN A 107 -13.77 -10.23 9.45
C GLN A 107 -15.22 -9.79 9.20
N THR A 108 -15.54 -8.53 9.47
CA THR A 108 -16.89 -7.97 9.25
C THR A 108 -17.17 -7.76 7.76
N LEU A 109 -16.17 -7.31 6.99
CA LEU A 109 -16.33 -7.00 5.57
C LEU A 109 -16.45 -8.26 4.71
N CYS A 110 -15.60 -9.26 4.95
CA CYS A 110 -15.64 -10.49 4.18
C CYS A 110 -14.97 -11.64 4.93
N ASN A 111 -15.65 -12.78 4.97
CA ASN A 111 -15.06 -14.05 5.38
C ASN A 111 -14.39 -14.71 4.16
N GLY A 112 -13.18 -14.27 3.85
CA GLY A 112 -12.35 -14.76 2.75
C GLY A 112 -10.88 -14.78 3.13
N ASP A 113 -10.03 -15.19 2.20
CA ASP A 113 -8.58 -15.20 2.42
C ASP A 113 -8.02 -13.78 2.20
N TRP A 114 -7.44 -13.21 3.26
CA TRP A 114 -6.96 -11.82 3.29
C TRP A 114 -5.44 -11.77 3.12
N SER A 115 -4.97 -11.19 2.01
CA SER A 115 -3.59 -10.72 1.91
C SER A 115 -3.43 -9.37 2.60
N SER A 116 -2.22 -9.13 3.13
CA SER A 116 -1.78 -7.84 3.65
C SER A 116 -0.68 -7.29 2.75
N GLU A 117 -0.86 -6.08 2.24
CA GLU A 117 -0.04 -5.57 1.14
C GLU A 117 0.34 -4.10 1.35
N LEU A 118 1.55 -3.76 0.93
CA LEU A 118 2.07 -2.40 0.99
C LEU A 118 2.55 -1.96 -0.39
N VAL A 119 1.92 -0.89 -0.89
CA VAL A 119 2.40 -0.22 -2.10
C VAL A 119 3.37 0.89 -1.69
N ILE A 120 4.60 0.82 -2.18
CA ILE A 120 5.62 1.84 -1.97
C ILE A 120 6.11 2.41 -3.29
N ASN A 121 6.69 3.61 -3.24
CA ASN A 121 7.51 4.12 -4.35
C ASN A 121 8.99 4.08 -3.93
N ASN A 122 9.63 5.24 -3.85
CA ASN A 122 10.95 5.41 -3.29
C ASN A 122 10.88 5.30 -1.77
N VAL A 123 11.84 4.59 -1.17
CA VAL A 123 12.01 4.48 0.27
C VAL A 123 13.39 4.96 0.69
N LYS A 124 13.53 5.31 1.97
CA LYS A 124 14.84 5.66 2.55
C LYS A 124 15.76 4.44 2.70
N SER A 125 15.18 3.27 2.97
CA SER A 125 15.91 2.06 3.31
C SER A 125 15.25 0.82 2.71
N GLU A 126 15.93 0.19 1.77
CA GLU A 126 15.49 -1.10 1.21
C GLU A 126 15.60 -2.24 2.22
N LYS A 127 16.52 -2.12 3.19
CA LYS A 127 16.59 -3.06 4.32
C LYS A 127 15.30 -3.05 5.14
N GLU A 128 14.70 -1.87 5.34
CA GLU A 128 13.42 -1.76 6.05
C GLU A 128 12.29 -2.45 5.28
N VAL A 129 12.28 -2.34 3.95
CA VAL A 129 11.31 -3.02 3.08
C VAL A 129 11.44 -4.54 3.21
N GLY A 130 12.67 -5.06 3.25
CA GLY A 130 12.91 -6.49 3.51
C GLY A 130 12.31 -6.93 4.84
N LEU A 131 12.56 -6.20 5.93
CA LEU A 131 12.00 -6.49 7.24
C LEU A 131 10.47 -6.43 7.30
N ILE A 132 9.84 -5.56 6.50
CA ILE A 132 8.38 -5.49 6.37
C ILE A 132 7.87 -6.74 5.61
N SER A 133 8.54 -7.11 4.52
CA SER A 133 8.20 -8.29 3.71
C SER A 133 8.31 -9.60 4.51
N ASP A 134 9.36 -9.74 5.33
CA ASP A 134 9.60 -10.91 6.19
C ASP A 134 8.48 -11.13 7.22
N ARG A 135 7.63 -10.11 7.45
CA ARG A 135 6.45 -10.19 8.32
C ARG A 135 5.16 -10.55 7.58
N GLY A 136 5.27 -11.07 6.36
CA GLY A 136 4.13 -11.55 5.57
C GLY A 136 3.37 -10.44 4.84
N ILE A 137 3.98 -9.26 4.66
CA ILE A 137 3.40 -8.16 3.89
C ILE A 137 3.90 -8.25 2.45
N THR A 138 2.99 -8.36 1.48
CA THR A 138 3.37 -8.33 0.07
C THR A 138 3.73 -6.91 -0.34
N ILE A 139 4.91 -6.71 -0.94
CA ILE A 139 5.37 -5.40 -1.37
C ILE A 139 5.12 -5.19 -2.85
N HIS A 140 4.49 -4.07 -3.20
CA HIS A 140 4.32 -3.62 -4.58
C HIS A 140 5.03 -2.29 -4.79
N ARG A 141 5.68 -2.12 -5.95
CA ARG A 141 6.21 -0.81 -6.36
C ARG A 141 5.18 -0.07 -7.19
N LEU A 142 4.93 1.19 -6.86
CA LEU A 142 4.03 2.05 -7.62
C LEU A 142 4.49 2.21 -9.07
N SER A 143 5.80 2.23 -9.33
CA SER A 143 6.36 2.24 -10.69
C SER A 143 5.89 1.04 -11.51
N ASP A 144 5.89 -0.14 -10.90
CA ASP A 144 5.56 -1.39 -11.58
C ASP A 144 4.06 -1.44 -11.86
N ILE A 145 3.24 -0.98 -10.91
CA ILE A 145 1.80 -0.80 -11.09
C ILE A 145 1.50 0.14 -12.27
N VAL A 146 2.17 1.29 -12.35
CA VAL A 146 1.97 2.25 -13.46
C VAL A 146 2.39 1.63 -14.80
N LEU A 147 3.49 0.89 -14.84
CA LEU A 147 3.93 0.18 -16.04
C LEU A 147 2.92 -0.91 -16.46
N GLU A 148 2.35 -1.65 -15.51
CA GLU A 148 1.30 -2.63 -15.78
C GLU A 148 0.05 -1.95 -16.35
N LEU A 149 -0.41 -0.85 -15.74
CA LEU A 149 -1.60 -0.09 -16.17
C LEU A 149 -1.51 0.41 -17.61
N ASN A 150 -0.31 0.67 -18.13
CA ASN A 150 -0.08 1.07 -19.52
C ASN A 150 -0.31 -0.09 -20.51
N ASP A 151 -0.25 -1.34 -20.06
CA ASP A 151 -0.53 -2.51 -20.88
C ASP A 151 -1.96 -3.03 -20.63
N SER A 152 -2.93 -2.39 -21.30
CA SER A 152 -4.35 -2.73 -21.17
C SER A 152 -4.69 -4.16 -21.61
N SER A 153 -3.79 -4.86 -22.32
CA SER A 153 -4.00 -6.24 -22.76
C SER A 153 -3.99 -7.23 -21.60
N LYS A 154 -3.30 -6.90 -20.50
CA LYS A 154 -3.16 -7.75 -19.30
C LYS A 154 -4.40 -7.79 -18.41
N PHE A 155 -5.36 -6.89 -18.63
CA PHE A 155 -6.50 -6.73 -17.75
C PHE A 155 -7.82 -7.17 -18.40
N PRO A 156 -8.68 -7.90 -17.64
CA PRO A 156 -10.03 -8.22 -18.09
C PRO A 156 -10.91 -6.96 -18.25
N ILE A 157 -10.67 -5.93 -17.43
CA ILE A 157 -11.37 -4.64 -17.50
C ILE A 157 -10.41 -3.60 -18.08
N LYS A 158 -10.84 -2.89 -19.12
CA LYS A 158 -10.00 -1.92 -19.85
C LYS A 158 -9.85 -0.57 -19.15
N SER A 159 -10.88 -0.15 -18.41
CA SER A 159 -10.92 1.09 -17.64
C SER A 159 -11.92 0.97 -16.50
N ALA A 160 -11.67 1.68 -15.40
CA ALA A 160 -12.64 1.90 -14.33
C ALA A 160 -12.66 3.39 -13.92
N ALA A 161 -13.09 3.71 -12.70
CA ALA A 161 -13.34 5.08 -12.28
C ALA A 161 -12.08 5.98 -12.25
N GLY A 162 -10.88 5.40 -12.16
CA GLY A 162 -9.62 6.14 -12.17
C GLY A 162 -9.01 6.32 -13.56
N SER A 163 -9.68 5.90 -14.63
CA SER A 163 -9.12 5.93 -15.99
C SER A 163 -8.74 7.33 -16.46
N ASP A 164 -9.56 8.34 -16.14
CA ASP A 164 -9.32 9.73 -16.55
C ASP A 164 -7.99 10.26 -15.99
N PHE A 165 -7.63 9.85 -14.77
CA PHE A 165 -6.35 10.22 -14.15
C PHE A 165 -5.15 9.52 -14.82
N ILE A 166 -5.31 8.26 -15.20
CA ILE A 166 -4.28 7.52 -15.94
C ILE A 166 -4.07 8.14 -17.32
N ASP A 167 -5.14 8.52 -18.01
CA ASP A 167 -5.07 9.18 -19.31
C ASP A 167 -4.29 10.51 -19.21
N LEU A 168 -4.52 11.31 -18.16
CA LEU A 168 -3.74 12.53 -17.89
C LEU A 168 -2.23 12.26 -17.72
N LEU A 169 -1.86 11.19 -17.01
CA LEU A 169 -0.46 10.79 -16.85
C LEU A 169 0.17 10.41 -18.20
N GLN A 170 -0.58 9.68 -19.03
CA GLN A 170 -0.13 9.25 -20.35
C GLN A 170 0.03 10.42 -21.32
N MET A 171 -0.89 11.40 -21.29
CA MET A 171 -0.78 12.63 -22.08
C MET A 171 0.54 13.38 -21.78
N GLY A 172 0.91 13.48 -20.50
CA GLY A 172 2.17 14.11 -20.08
C GLY A 172 3.41 13.37 -20.58
N ALA A 173 3.41 12.04 -20.54
CA ALA A 173 4.52 11.21 -21.01
C ALA A 173 4.71 11.29 -22.53
N ASN A 174 3.62 11.28 -23.30
CA ASN A 174 3.66 11.38 -24.77
C ASN A 174 4.18 12.75 -25.24
N THR A 175 3.94 13.81 -24.46
CA THR A 175 4.47 15.15 -24.75
C THR A 175 6.00 15.20 -24.65
N GLN A 176 6.62 14.34 -23.83
CA GLN A 176 8.09 14.27 -23.69
C GLN A 176 8.78 13.41 -24.76
N GLN A 177 8.05 12.51 -25.44
CA GLN A 177 8.61 11.68 -26.53
C GLN A 177 8.65 12.41 -27.88
N GLY A 178 7.96 13.55 -27.99
CA GLY A 178 7.91 14.40 -29.20
C GLY A 178 8.85 15.62 -29.17
N ALA A 179 9.73 15.73 -28.17
CA ALA A 179 10.73 16.79 -28.01
C ALA A 179 12.15 16.23 -28.05
#